data_AF-A0A1M5JB58-F1
#
_entry.id   AF-A0A1M5JB58-F1
#
_cell.length_a   1.000
_cell.length_b   1.000
_cell.length_c   1.000
_cell.angle_alpha   90.00
_cell.angle_beta   90.00
_cell.angle_gamma   90.00
#
_symmetry.space_group_name_H-M   'P 1'
#
loop_
_entity.id
_entity.type
_entity.pdbx_description
1 polymer ?
#
loop_
_entity_poly.entity_id
_entity_poly.type
_entity_poly.pdbx_seq_one_letter_code
_entity_poly.pdbx_strand_id
1 'polypeptide(L)'
;MAAPGSPGPVMPPPAVARPPFPQQGHPQGHPAPPPWAPAGPRPYGPVPPGPRKSNAGPLVAVALILAAMVGIGVVGYAASGSSHRRAAEPGYDRYPTGTSVPTYTTASAASTTTTTATTSSTTRAERTGSGSTPRTSAQQTQTSREPAQPRPVPKLADNPLHNPNLGMAKTNCALPRWGGADPNAQLAYYEAAVGCLARAWDPVLAAAGLPTGPPRVFTPTSPFNSPCGNNNPPTRPAFYCQGNIYMPPLYFSQVERQPVDQPAIYLGVLAHEYGHHVEQLSGVMDAAWRLRYDHGEGSPASLEISRRLELEATCLGGMFFAGVVGNGSVSRATYDTVLRDNYNRGDSPGNGRPRDHGTMRNNGAWFQQGAEKNRTYQCNTWSVGADAVG
;
A
#
# COMPACT_ATOMS: atom_id res chain seq x y z
N MET A 1 51.24 -33.62 -29.60
CA MET A 1 51.32 -32.31 -28.92
C MET A 1 51.15 -31.24 -29.99
N ALA A 2 49.97 -30.62 -30.07
CA ALA A 2 49.65 -29.59 -31.05
C ALA A 2 49.72 -28.22 -30.36
N ALA A 3 50.40 -27.25 -30.99
CA ALA A 3 50.53 -25.89 -30.49
C ALA A 3 49.21 -25.10 -30.67
N PRO A 4 48.81 -24.25 -29.71
CA PRO A 4 47.66 -23.38 -29.89
C PRO A 4 48.06 -22.14 -30.71
N GLY A 5 47.27 -21.84 -31.75
CA GLY A 5 47.44 -20.68 -32.62
C GLY A 5 47.10 -19.36 -31.94
N SER A 6 47.79 -18.31 -32.37
CA SER A 6 47.63 -16.93 -31.91
C SER A 6 46.24 -16.36 -32.24
N PRO A 7 45.64 -15.52 -31.37
CA PRO A 7 44.42 -14.80 -31.71
C PRO A 7 44.69 -13.67 -32.71
N GLY A 8 43.89 -13.59 -33.76
CA GLY A 8 43.93 -12.50 -34.74
C GLY A 8 43.48 -11.15 -34.14
N PRO A 9 43.75 -10.02 -34.83
CA PRO A 9 43.47 -8.69 -34.32
C PRO A 9 41.97 -8.40 -34.24
N VAL A 10 41.54 -7.90 -33.08
CA VAL A 10 40.19 -7.40 -32.83
C VAL A 10 40.02 -6.06 -33.56
N MET A 11 39.08 -5.99 -34.51
CA MET A 11 38.70 -4.72 -35.13
C MET A 11 37.92 -3.84 -34.14
N PRO A 12 38.19 -2.51 -34.09
CA PRO A 12 37.41 -1.60 -33.27
C PRO A 12 35.98 -1.44 -33.83
N PRO A 13 34.98 -1.19 -32.97
CA PRO A 13 33.61 -0.94 -33.39
C PRO A 13 33.49 0.34 -34.25
N PRO A 14 32.51 0.42 -35.17
CA PRO A 14 32.33 1.58 -36.02
C PRO A 14 32.00 2.83 -35.19
N ALA A 15 32.70 3.92 -35.48
CA ALA A 15 32.48 5.22 -34.86
C ALA A 15 31.08 5.73 -35.20
N VAL A 16 30.22 5.82 -34.19
CA VAL A 16 28.90 6.48 -34.31
C VAL A 16 29.15 7.98 -34.45
N ALA A 17 28.77 8.53 -35.60
CA ALA A 17 28.82 9.96 -35.86
C ALA A 17 27.98 10.72 -34.83
N ARG A 18 28.61 11.67 -34.13
CA ARG A 18 27.91 12.58 -33.21
C ARG A 18 27.00 13.52 -34.02
N PRO A 19 25.76 13.78 -33.59
CA PRO A 19 24.93 14.81 -34.21
C PRO A 19 25.59 16.20 -34.03
N PRO A 20 25.44 17.12 -34.99
CA PRO A 20 26.04 18.45 -34.91
C PRO A 20 25.43 19.22 -33.73
N PHE A 21 26.30 19.89 -32.96
CA PHE A 21 25.90 20.85 -31.94
C PHE A 21 25.10 22.00 -32.57
N PRO A 22 24.05 22.53 -31.91
CA PRO A 22 23.39 23.74 -32.37
C PRO A 22 24.37 24.91 -32.26
N GLN A 23 24.59 25.61 -33.37
CA GLN A 23 25.29 26.89 -33.38
C GLN A 23 24.50 27.91 -32.56
N GLN A 24 25.19 28.59 -31.64
CA GLN A 24 24.66 29.78 -30.97
C GLN A 24 24.52 30.89 -32.01
N GLY A 25 23.27 31.19 -32.40
CA GLY A 25 22.94 32.34 -33.23
C GLY A 25 23.16 33.65 -32.49
N HIS A 26 23.83 34.59 -33.16
CA HIS A 26 23.91 35.99 -32.77
C HIS A 26 22.50 36.61 -32.63
N PRO A 27 22.30 37.60 -31.74
CA PRO A 27 20.98 38.23 -31.57
C PRO A 27 20.61 39.04 -32.82
N GLN A 28 19.64 38.53 -33.58
CA GLN A 28 18.97 39.30 -34.62
C GLN A 28 17.99 40.29 -33.96
N GLY A 29 18.11 41.57 -34.35
CA GLY A 29 17.21 42.63 -33.90
C GLY A 29 15.76 42.34 -34.28
N HIS A 30 14.85 42.65 -33.36
CA HIS A 30 13.42 42.49 -33.59
C HIS A 30 12.92 43.46 -34.69
N PRO A 31 12.03 43.01 -35.59
CA PRO A 31 11.41 43.88 -36.58
C PRO A 31 10.45 44.88 -35.90
N ALA A 32 10.41 46.10 -36.43
CA ALA A 32 9.50 47.15 -36.00
C ALA A 32 8.03 46.72 -36.20
N PRO A 33 7.11 47.07 -35.28
CA PRO A 33 5.71 46.72 -35.38
C PRO A 33 5.00 47.49 -36.52
N PRO A 34 3.94 46.90 -37.13
CA PRO A 34 3.18 47.52 -38.22
C PRO A 34 2.35 48.74 -37.76
N PRO A 35 2.02 49.68 -38.68
CA PRO A 35 1.53 51.03 -38.37
C PRO A 35 0.10 51.15 -37.83
N TRP A 36 -0.53 50.06 -37.37
CA TRP A 36 -1.92 50.09 -36.86
C TRP A 36 -2.11 49.46 -35.47
N ALA A 37 -1.03 49.20 -34.72
CA ALA A 37 -1.15 48.75 -33.33
C ALA A 37 -1.59 49.91 -32.39
N PRO A 38 -2.54 49.68 -31.46
CA PRO A 38 -2.99 50.72 -30.52
C PRO A 38 -1.87 51.10 -29.54
N ALA A 39 -1.78 52.39 -29.21
CA ALA A 39 -0.74 52.95 -28.35
C ALA A 39 -0.75 52.28 -26.96
N GLY A 40 0.36 51.61 -26.62
CA GLY A 40 0.59 51.07 -25.28
C GLY A 40 0.75 52.18 -24.23
N PRO A 41 0.63 51.85 -22.93
CA PRO A 41 0.69 52.84 -21.86
C PRO A 41 2.07 53.51 -21.80
N ARG A 42 2.09 54.83 -21.61
CA ARG A 42 3.33 55.60 -21.42
C ARG A 42 4.07 55.11 -20.16
N PRO A 43 5.41 55.01 -20.18
CA PRO A 43 6.17 54.65 -18.99
C PRO A 43 6.05 55.77 -17.94
N TYR A 44 5.66 55.38 -16.72
CA TYR A 44 5.68 56.24 -15.54
C TYR A 44 7.11 56.71 -15.25
N GLY A 45 7.27 58.01 -14.99
CA GLY A 45 8.52 58.59 -14.51
C GLY A 45 8.92 58.07 -13.12
N PRO A 46 10.13 58.44 -12.64
CA PRO A 46 10.69 57.92 -11.40
C PRO A 46 9.79 58.22 -10.19
N VAL A 47 9.42 57.18 -9.45
CA VAL A 47 8.65 57.26 -8.20
C VAL A 47 9.58 57.75 -7.08
N PRO A 48 9.19 58.73 -6.24
CA PRO A 48 9.99 59.16 -5.10
C PRO A 48 10.13 58.03 -4.06
N PRO A 49 11.24 57.96 -3.30
CA PRO A 49 11.46 56.90 -2.33
C PRO A 49 10.42 56.95 -1.20
N GLY A 50 9.71 55.85 -1.02
CA GLY A 50 8.75 55.67 0.07
C GLY A 50 9.42 55.61 1.46
N PRO A 51 8.65 55.82 2.54
CA PRO A 51 9.18 55.88 3.90
C PRO A 51 9.78 54.54 4.33
N ARG A 52 10.95 54.60 4.99
CA ARG A 52 11.66 53.41 5.50
C ARG A 52 10.79 52.67 6.52
N LYS A 53 10.46 51.41 6.24
CA LYS A 53 9.81 50.51 7.20
C LYS A 53 10.78 50.22 8.35
N SER A 54 10.32 50.38 9.58
CA SER A 54 11.08 50.04 10.79
C SER A 54 10.97 48.55 11.09
N ASN A 55 12.09 47.90 11.40
CA ASN A 55 12.19 46.46 11.63
C ASN A 55 11.88 46.07 13.09
N ALA A 56 11.04 46.85 13.78
CA ALA A 56 10.77 46.65 15.20
C ALA A 56 9.78 45.48 15.46
N GLY A 57 8.91 45.16 14.50
CA GLY A 57 7.89 44.12 14.65
C GLY A 57 8.42 42.71 14.96
N PRO A 58 9.42 42.18 14.21
CA PRO A 58 9.96 40.84 14.47
C PRO A 58 10.65 40.73 15.83
N LEU A 59 11.31 41.78 16.30
CA LEU A 59 12.05 41.77 17.57
C LEU A 59 11.11 41.75 18.78
N VAL A 60 9.99 42.47 18.71
CA VAL A 60 8.97 42.45 19.77
C VAL A 60 8.27 41.09 19.82
N ALA A 61 8.01 40.45 18.68
CA ALA A 61 7.38 39.14 18.63
C ALA A 61 8.26 38.04 19.26
N VAL A 62 9.58 38.06 18.99
CA VAL A 62 10.53 37.10 19.60
C VAL A 62 10.62 37.31 21.12
N ALA A 63 10.65 38.56 21.59
CA ALA A 63 10.69 38.85 23.02
C ALA A 63 9.44 38.35 23.77
N LEU A 64 8.26 38.48 23.17
CA LEU A 64 7.00 37.98 23.77
C LEU A 64 6.94 36.45 23.82
N ILE A 65 7.46 35.75 22.80
CA ILE A 65 7.50 34.27 22.79
C ILE A 65 8.46 33.75 23.88
N LEU A 66 9.62 34.38 24.04
CA LEU A 66 10.57 34.01 25.09
C LEU A 66 10.00 34.24 26.49
N ALA A 67 9.29 35.36 26.72
CA ALA A 67 8.63 35.62 27.99
C ALA A 67 7.53 34.59 28.31
N ALA A 68 6.75 34.16 27.30
CA ALA A 68 5.72 33.13 27.47
C ALA A 68 6.34 31.76 27.83
N MET A 69 7.44 31.38 27.19
CA MET A 69 8.16 30.12 27.48
C MET A 69 8.69 30.08 28.92
N VAL A 70 9.23 31.19 29.42
CA VAL A 70 9.69 31.30 30.81
C VAL A 70 8.51 31.23 31.79
N GLY A 71 7.39 31.89 31.48
CA GLY A 71 6.18 31.83 32.30
C GLY A 71 5.61 30.42 32.46
N ILE A 72 5.56 29.64 31.37
CA ILE A 72 5.07 28.26 31.39
C ILE A 72 6.02 27.34 32.20
N GLY A 73 7.34 27.55 32.08
CA GLY A 73 8.34 26.77 32.84
C GLY A 73 8.26 26.99 34.34
N VAL A 74 8.02 28.23 34.80
CA VAL A 74 7.91 28.56 36.23
C VAL A 74 6.63 27.99 36.86
N VAL A 75 5.51 28.01 36.13
CA VAL A 75 4.24 27.41 36.61
C VAL A 75 4.31 25.87 36.63
N GLY A 76 4.97 25.26 35.64
CA GLY A 76 5.16 23.80 35.61
C GLY A 76 6.06 23.29 36.74
N TYR A 77 7.13 24.03 37.08
CA TYR A 77 8.04 23.65 38.17
C TYR A 77 7.39 23.78 39.56
N ALA A 78 6.56 24.80 39.77
CA ALA A 78 5.83 24.98 41.03
C ALA A 78 4.73 23.92 41.26
N ALA A 79 4.17 23.33 40.19
CA ALA A 79 3.12 22.32 40.27
C ALA A 79 3.65 20.88 40.48
N SER A 80 4.92 20.59 40.20
CA SER A 80 5.52 19.25 40.40
C SER A 80 6.12 19.02 41.79
N GLY A 81 6.16 20.03 42.66
CA GLY A 81 6.83 19.96 43.97
C GLY A 81 6.03 19.35 45.12
N SER A 82 4.77 18.94 44.92
CA SER A 82 3.88 18.57 46.02
C SER A 82 2.97 17.38 45.72
N SER A 83 3.55 16.16 45.60
CA SER A 83 2.84 14.90 45.87
C SER A 83 3.79 13.69 45.85
N HIS A 84 4.49 13.44 46.96
CA HIS A 84 5.01 12.10 47.27
C HIS A 84 4.31 11.58 48.53
N ARG A 85 3.20 10.85 48.35
CA ARG A 85 2.71 9.90 49.35
C ARG A 85 2.93 8.50 48.81
N ARG A 86 3.78 7.74 49.52
CA ARG A 86 4.09 6.34 49.26
C ARG A 86 2.84 5.49 49.50
N ALA A 87 2.49 4.65 48.53
CA ALA A 87 1.58 3.53 48.71
C ALA A 87 2.38 2.23 48.56
N ALA A 88 2.11 1.30 49.46
CA ALA A 88 2.87 0.08 49.72
C ALA A 88 2.78 -0.95 48.57
N GLU A 89 3.89 -1.66 48.34
CA GLU A 89 3.95 -2.87 47.53
C GLU A 89 3.38 -4.08 48.29
N PRO A 90 2.57 -4.95 47.67
CA PRO A 90 2.42 -6.33 48.09
C PRO A 90 3.49 -7.19 47.42
N GLY A 91 4.31 -7.83 48.24
CA GLY A 91 5.25 -8.85 47.79
C GLY A 91 4.53 -10.08 47.25
N TYR A 92 5.17 -10.74 46.29
CA TYR A 92 4.95 -12.15 46.02
C TYR A 92 6.29 -12.87 45.84
N ASP A 93 6.35 -14.00 46.51
CA ASP A 93 7.49 -14.83 46.78
C ASP A 93 8.08 -15.56 45.55
N ARG A 94 9.35 -15.93 45.74
CA ARG A 94 10.12 -16.90 44.95
C ARG A 94 9.40 -18.25 44.82
N TYR A 95 9.57 -18.91 43.66
CA TYR A 95 10.16 -20.26 43.44
C TYR A 95 9.78 -20.77 42.01
N PRO A 96 10.40 -21.84 41.47
CA PRO A 96 11.80 -22.05 41.09
C PRO A 96 11.99 -22.28 39.57
N THR A 97 13.26 -22.28 39.16
CA THR A 97 13.76 -22.92 37.94
C THR A 97 13.33 -24.39 37.83
N GLY A 98 12.64 -24.73 36.75
CA GLY A 98 12.29 -26.10 36.38
C GLY A 98 12.23 -26.25 34.86
N THR A 99 13.34 -26.72 34.28
CA THR A 99 13.47 -27.09 32.88
C THR A 99 12.54 -28.27 32.56
N SER A 100 11.61 -28.10 31.63
CA SER A 100 11.06 -29.23 30.87
C SER A 100 10.67 -28.75 29.46
N VAL A 101 11.32 -29.36 28.48
CA VAL A 101 11.10 -29.17 27.04
C VAL A 101 9.99 -30.14 26.63
N PRO A 102 8.91 -29.72 25.95
CA PRO A 102 8.01 -30.66 25.30
C PRO A 102 8.57 -31.02 23.92
N THR A 103 8.97 -32.29 23.78
CA THR A 103 9.21 -32.93 22.48
C THR A 103 7.85 -33.18 21.81
N TYR A 104 7.60 -32.54 20.67
CA TYR A 104 6.44 -32.86 19.84
C TYR A 104 6.78 -34.03 18.91
N THR A 105 6.21 -35.19 19.22
CA THR A 105 6.19 -36.35 18.32
C THR A 105 5.15 -36.12 17.23
N THR A 106 5.58 -36.14 15.97
CA THR A 106 4.74 -36.14 14.78
C THR A 106 4.02 -37.47 14.64
N ALA A 107 2.69 -37.47 14.81
CA ALA A 107 1.83 -38.59 14.44
C ALA A 107 1.25 -38.34 13.04
N SER A 108 1.79 -39.04 12.04
CA SER A 108 1.16 -39.21 10.73
C SER A 108 -0.09 -40.08 10.87
N ALA A 109 -1.27 -39.50 10.69
CA ALA A 109 -2.50 -40.25 10.48
C ALA A 109 -2.76 -40.37 8.96
N ALA A 110 -2.54 -41.56 8.43
CA ALA A 110 -3.01 -41.94 7.09
C ALA A 110 -4.54 -42.07 7.12
N SER A 111 -5.24 -41.34 6.25
CA SER A 111 -6.67 -41.52 6.03
C SER A 111 -6.89 -42.54 4.92
N THR A 112 -7.39 -43.71 5.30
CA THR A 112 -7.89 -44.75 4.39
C THR A 112 -9.29 -44.35 3.91
N THR A 113 -9.47 -44.17 2.61
CA THR A 113 -10.77 -43.89 1.98
C THR A 113 -11.52 -45.20 1.76
N THR A 114 -12.57 -45.45 2.55
CA THR A 114 -13.53 -46.54 2.29
C THR A 114 -14.62 -46.03 1.36
N THR A 115 -14.71 -46.63 0.16
CA THR A 115 -15.74 -46.35 -0.83
C THR A 115 -16.94 -47.26 -0.55
N THR A 116 -18.07 -46.71 -0.12
CA THR A 116 -19.32 -47.46 0.00
C THR A 116 -20.20 -47.14 -1.21
N ALA A 117 -20.33 -48.11 -2.12
CA ALA A 117 -21.27 -48.07 -3.23
C ALA A 117 -22.69 -48.39 -2.72
N THR A 118 -23.65 -47.50 -2.95
CA THR A 118 -25.07 -47.76 -2.71
C THR A 118 -25.74 -48.13 -4.02
N THR A 119 -26.08 -49.41 -4.15
CA THR A 119 -26.89 -49.97 -5.23
C THR A 119 -28.37 -49.76 -4.91
N SER A 120 -29.08 -48.96 -5.71
CA SER A 120 -30.55 -48.87 -5.62
C SER A 120 -31.19 -49.80 -6.66
N SER A 121 -31.89 -50.81 -6.16
CA SER A 121 -32.68 -51.77 -6.92
C SER A 121 -33.99 -51.16 -7.40
N THR A 122 -34.33 -51.46 -8.66
CA THR A 122 -35.59 -51.06 -9.30
C THR A 122 -36.60 -52.20 -9.13
N THR A 123 -37.67 -51.98 -8.37
CA THR A 123 -38.84 -52.87 -8.33
C THR A 123 -39.92 -52.34 -9.26
N ARG A 124 -40.26 -53.16 -10.26
CA ARG A 124 -41.36 -52.95 -11.22
C ARG A 124 -42.66 -53.42 -10.59
N ALA A 125 -43.62 -52.52 -10.41
CA ALA A 125 -45.00 -52.87 -10.09
C ALA A 125 -45.92 -52.37 -11.19
N GLU A 126 -46.64 -53.31 -11.79
CA GLU A 126 -47.63 -53.13 -12.84
C GLU A 126 -48.98 -52.79 -12.19
N ARG A 127 -49.63 -51.71 -12.66
CA ARG A 127 -51.07 -51.53 -12.43
C ARG A 127 -51.71 -50.71 -13.55
N THR A 128 -52.66 -51.37 -14.19
CA THR A 128 -53.72 -50.87 -15.08
C THR A 128 -54.47 -49.67 -14.48
N GLY A 129 -54.73 -48.65 -15.30
CA GLY A 129 -55.53 -47.49 -14.92
C GLY A 129 -56.01 -46.70 -16.12
N SER A 130 -57.33 -46.60 -16.24
CA SER A 130 -58.11 -46.04 -17.34
C SER A 130 -57.86 -44.54 -17.59
N GLY A 131 -58.13 -44.12 -18.82
CA GLY A 131 -57.83 -42.80 -19.36
C GLY A 131 -58.45 -41.62 -18.60
N SER A 132 -57.68 -40.54 -18.56
CA SER A 132 -58.17 -39.15 -18.51
C SER A 132 -57.01 -38.24 -18.93
N THR A 133 -57.28 -37.42 -19.95
CA THR A 133 -56.39 -36.39 -20.50
C THR A 133 -55.84 -35.44 -19.43
N PRO A 134 -54.52 -35.25 -19.30
CA PRO A 134 -53.95 -34.16 -18.53
C PRO A 134 -53.69 -32.95 -19.43
N ARG A 135 -54.43 -31.89 -19.13
CA ARG A 135 -54.20 -30.50 -19.52
C ARG A 135 -52.74 -30.11 -19.22
N THR A 136 -52.00 -29.69 -20.25
CA THR A 136 -50.63 -29.19 -20.16
C THR A 136 -50.60 -27.94 -19.27
N SER A 137 -50.22 -28.09 -18.00
CA SER A 137 -49.79 -26.97 -17.18
C SER A 137 -48.26 -27.01 -17.18
N ALA A 138 -47.66 -26.12 -17.97
CA ALA A 138 -46.23 -25.88 -17.94
C ALA A 138 -45.88 -25.27 -16.57
N GLN A 139 -45.55 -26.13 -15.62
CA GLN A 139 -44.98 -25.69 -14.35
C GLN A 139 -43.56 -25.24 -14.65
N GLN A 140 -43.40 -23.92 -14.85
CA GLN A 140 -42.10 -23.27 -14.85
C GLN A 140 -41.47 -23.55 -13.49
N THR A 141 -40.53 -24.49 -13.44
CA THR A 141 -39.61 -24.64 -12.33
C THR A 141 -38.79 -23.37 -12.27
N GLN A 142 -39.24 -22.39 -11.48
CA GLN A 142 -38.39 -21.29 -11.05
C GLN A 142 -37.30 -21.91 -10.17
N THR A 143 -36.17 -22.24 -10.77
CA THR A 143 -34.93 -22.40 -10.03
C THR A 143 -34.65 -21.05 -9.38
N SER A 144 -35.06 -20.91 -8.13
CA SER A 144 -34.55 -19.88 -7.22
C SER A 144 -33.05 -20.04 -7.19
N ARG A 145 -32.35 -19.30 -8.06
CA ARG A 145 -30.90 -19.28 -8.11
C ARG A 145 -30.46 -18.58 -6.84
N GLU A 146 -30.00 -19.37 -5.87
CA GLU A 146 -29.25 -18.88 -4.72
C GLU A 146 -28.26 -17.81 -5.21
N PRO A 147 -28.22 -16.63 -4.57
CA PRO A 147 -27.26 -15.59 -4.94
C PRO A 147 -25.86 -16.20 -4.99
N ALA A 148 -25.19 -16.09 -6.14
CA ALA A 148 -23.84 -16.63 -6.29
C ALA A 148 -22.93 -16.01 -5.22
N GLN A 149 -22.26 -16.85 -4.44
CA GLN A 149 -21.34 -16.40 -3.40
C GLN A 149 -20.26 -15.49 -4.00
N PRO A 150 -19.87 -14.39 -3.32
CA PRO A 150 -18.77 -13.54 -3.77
C PRO A 150 -17.50 -14.35 -3.99
N ARG A 151 -16.82 -14.13 -5.13
CA ARG A 151 -15.60 -14.86 -5.50
C ARG A 151 -14.60 -13.94 -6.19
N PRO A 152 -13.28 -14.18 -6.04
CA PRO A 152 -12.28 -13.44 -6.79
C PRO A 152 -12.50 -13.60 -8.30
N VAL A 153 -12.22 -12.54 -9.06
CA VAL A 153 -12.34 -12.51 -10.52
C VAL A 153 -10.95 -12.30 -11.11
N PRO A 154 -10.28 -13.33 -11.63
CA PRO A 154 -8.89 -13.22 -12.08
C PRO A 154 -8.79 -12.46 -13.41
N LYS A 155 -8.90 -11.14 -13.34
CA LYS A 155 -8.77 -10.17 -14.43
C LYS A 155 -7.93 -8.98 -13.96
N LEU A 156 -7.30 -8.30 -14.92
CA LEU A 156 -6.49 -7.10 -14.73
C LEU A 156 -7.35 -5.83 -14.95
N ALA A 157 -7.23 -5.18 -16.12
CA ALA A 157 -7.93 -3.92 -16.41
C ALA A 157 -9.45 -3.99 -16.21
N ASP A 158 -10.10 -5.08 -16.65
CA ASP A 158 -11.56 -5.26 -16.57
C ASP A 158 -12.04 -5.94 -15.26
N ASN A 159 -11.25 -5.87 -14.19
CA ASN A 159 -11.64 -6.40 -12.89
C ASN A 159 -12.83 -5.61 -12.29
N PRO A 160 -13.83 -6.26 -11.65
CA PRO A 160 -14.92 -5.58 -10.94
C PRO A 160 -14.47 -4.56 -9.88
N LEU A 161 -13.24 -4.71 -9.35
CA LEU A 161 -12.62 -3.73 -8.46
C LEU A 161 -12.55 -2.35 -9.12
N HIS A 162 -12.22 -2.25 -10.41
CA HIS A 162 -11.99 -1.00 -11.15
C HIS A 162 -13.30 -0.31 -11.60
N ASN A 163 -14.25 -0.16 -10.69
CA ASN A 163 -15.57 0.40 -10.97
C ASN A 163 -15.61 1.93 -10.76
N PRO A 164 -16.18 2.72 -11.70
CA PRO A 164 -16.24 4.17 -11.58
C PRO A 164 -17.09 4.70 -10.41
N ASN A 165 -18.00 3.88 -9.89
CA ASN A 165 -18.95 4.27 -8.84
C ASN A 165 -18.49 3.85 -7.44
N LEU A 166 -17.36 3.14 -7.32
CA LEU A 166 -16.85 2.66 -6.05
C LEU A 166 -15.79 3.59 -5.50
N GLY A 167 -15.97 3.99 -4.25
CA GLY A 167 -15.07 4.85 -3.49
C GLY A 167 -15.33 4.69 -1.99
N MET A 168 -14.38 5.07 -1.16
CA MET A 168 -14.50 4.90 0.27
C MET A 168 -15.43 5.92 0.90
N ALA A 169 -16.33 5.41 1.75
CA ALA A 169 -17.08 6.24 2.67
C ALA A 169 -16.17 6.76 3.80
N LYS A 170 -16.63 7.82 4.48
CA LYS A 170 -15.95 8.29 5.68
C LYS A 170 -16.03 7.24 6.78
N THR A 171 -14.87 6.83 7.28
CA THR A 171 -14.75 5.74 8.26
C THR A 171 -14.03 6.26 9.50
N ASN A 172 -14.63 6.06 10.68
CA ASN A 172 -14.00 6.44 11.94
C ASN A 172 -12.96 5.39 12.36
N CYS A 173 -11.74 5.84 12.55
CA CYS A 173 -10.62 5.00 12.91
C CYS A 173 -9.93 5.48 14.19
N ALA A 174 -10.36 4.93 15.33
CA ALA A 174 -9.69 5.10 16.60
C ALA A 174 -8.52 4.10 16.70
N LEU A 175 -7.31 4.58 16.45
CA LEU A 175 -6.08 3.81 16.62
C LEU A 175 -5.52 4.02 18.03
N PRO A 176 -4.99 2.98 18.70
CA PRO A 176 -4.35 3.13 19.99
C PRO A 176 -3.08 3.98 19.90
N ARG A 177 -2.57 4.44 21.04
CA ARG A 177 -1.30 5.17 21.07
C ARG A 177 -0.17 4.28 20.54
N TRP A 178 0.70 4.84 19.72
CA TRP A 178 1.88 4.14 19.24
C TRP A 178 2.81 3.74 20.41
N GLY A 179 3.23 2.48 20.40
CA GLY A 179 4.02 1.86 21.46
C GLY A 179 5.54 2.07 21.38
N GLY A 180 6.03 2.82 20.39
CA GLY A 180 7.47 2.95 20.15
C GLY A 180 8.05 1.63 19.64
N ALA A 181 9.19 1.20 20.19
CA ALA A 181 9.92 0.01 19.75
C ALA A 181 9.34 -1.32 20.26
N ASP A 182 8.34 -1.30 21.16
CA ASP A 182 7.75 -2.51 21.73
C ASP A 182 6.93 -3.28 20.67
N PRO A 183 7.37 -4.48 20.26
CA PRO A 183 6.67 -5.26 19.23
C PRO A 183 5.22 -5.59 19.60
N ASN A 184 4.89 -5.80 20.87
CA ASN A 184 3.53 -6.12 21.29
C ASN A 184 2.61 -4.92 21.15
N ALA A 185 3.10 -3.73 21.51
CA ALA A 185 2.35 -2.50 21.35
C ALA A 185 2.22 -2.09 19.88
N GLN A 186 3.23 -2.38 19.04
CA GLN A 186 3.13 -2.24 17.60
C GLN A 186 2.09 -3.20 17.01
N LEU A 187 2.06 -4.47 17.44
CA LEU A 187 1.08 -5.45 16.99
C LEU A 187 -0.35 -4.98 17.31
N ALA A 188 -0.61 -4.54 18.54
CA ALA A 188 -1.92 -4.03 18.93
C ALA A 188 -2.35 -2.80 18.08
N TYR A 189 -1.41 -1.93 17.72
CA TYR A 189 -1.66 -0.82 16.80
C TYR A 189 -2.02 -1.33 15.40
N TYR A 190 -1.27 -2.30 14.86
CA TYR A 190 -1.52 -2.85 13.54
C TYR A 190 -2.84 -3.63 13.46
N GLU A 191 -3.20 -4.41 14.48
CA GLU A 191 -4.48 -5.11 14.53
C GLU A 191 -5.66 -4.13 14.52
N ALA A 192 -5.58 -3.04 15.30
CA ALA A 192 -6.58 -1.99 15.29
C ALA A 192 -6.66 -1.28 13.92
N ALA A 193 -5.52 -1.03 13.28
CA ALA A 193 -5.43 -0.42 11.96
C ALA A 193 -5.97 -1.34 10.87
N VAL A 194 -5.69 -2.64 10.90
CA VAL A 194 -6.27 -3.64 9.99
C VAL A 194 -7.78 -3.71 10.15
N GLY A 195 -8.30 -3.68 11.38
CA GLY A 195 -9.74 -3.61 11.62
C GLY A 195 -10.38 -2.33 11.04
N CYS A 196 -9.68 -1.20 11.09
CA CYS A 196 -10.10 0.05 10.46
C CYS A 196 -10.08 -0.04 8.92
N LEU A 197 -9.01 -0.58 8.33
CA LEU A 197 -8.89 -0.82 6.90
C LEU A 197 -10.01 -1.73 6.38
N ALA A 198 -10.33 -2.81 7.09
CA ALA A 198 -11.44 -3.70 6.75
C ALA A 198 -12.79 -2.98 6.77
N ARG A 199 -13.08 -2.18 7.81
CA ARG A 199 -14.31 -1.37 7.83
C ARG A 199 -14.42 -0.38 6.67
N ALA A 200 -13.28 0.14 6.18
CA ALA A 200 -13.26 1.04 5.03
C ALA A 200 -13.41 0.30 3.69
N TRP A 201 -12.80 -0.87 3.53
CA TRP A 201 -12.74 -1.63 2.28
C TRP A 201 -13.89 -2.62 2.08
N ASP A 202 -14.37 -3.28 3.13
CA ASP A 202 -15.40 -4.33 3.02
C ASP A 202 -16.66 -3.84 2.29
N PRO A 203 -17.21 -2.63 2.55
CA PRO A 203 -18.38 -2.14 1.81
C PRO A 203 -18.10 -1.92 0.32
N VAL A 204 -16.86 -1.52 -0.03
CA VAL A 204 -16.43 -1.28 -1.40
C VAL A 204 -16.33 -2.61 -2.16
N LEU A 205 -15.69 -3.61 -1.56
CA LEU A 205 -15.55 -4.95 -2.13
C LEU A 205 -16.90 -5.67 -2.24
N ALA A 206 -17.75 -5.58 -1.22
CA ALA A 206 -19.10 -6.13 -1.25
C ALA A 206 -19.95 -5.53 -2.38
N ALA A 207 -19.87 -4.21 -2.57
CA ALA A 207 -20.57 -3.51 -3.67
C ALA A 207 -20.04 -3.91 -5.07
N ALA A 208 -18.80 -4.39 -5.16
CA ALA A 208 -18.23 -4.98 -6.37
C ALA A 208 -18.61 -6.45 -6.59
N GLY A 209 -19.30 -7.09 -5.63
CA GLY A 209 -19.57 -8.54 -5.63
C GLY A 209 -18.31 -9.39 -5.37
N LEU A 210 -17.30 -8.80 -4.70
CA LEU A 210 -16.04 -9.44 -4.37
C LEU A 210 -16.02 -9.93 -2.91
N PRO A 211 -15.17 -10.91 -2.57
CA PRO A 211 -14.94 -11.35 -1.19
C PRO A 211 -14.51 -10.20 -0.27
N THR A 212 -14.82 -10.32 1.02
CA THR A 212 -14.51 -9.35 2.08
C THR A 212 -13.85 -10.02 3.28
N GLY A 213 -13.31 -9.21 4.20
CA GLY A 213 -12.73 -9.67 5.45
C GLY A 213 -11.27 -9.21 5.62
N PRO A 214 -10.77 -9.13 6.86
CA PRO A 214 -9.41 -8.68 7.13
C PRO A 214 -8.36 -9.78 6.88
N PRO A 215 -7.13 -9.40 6.49
CA PRO A 215 -5.97 -10.27 6.64
C PRO A 215 -5.56 -10.35 8.11
N ARG A 216 -4.72 -11.33 8.46
CA ARG A 216 -4.01 -11.33 9.74
C ARG A 216 -2.77 -10.43 9.65
N VAL A 217 -2.31 -9.90 10.77
CA VAL A 217 -1.07 -9.11 10.83
C VAL A 217 -0.11 -9.65 11.88
N PHE A 218 1.20 -9.60 11.58
CA PHE A 218 2.25 -10.16 12.41
C PHE A 218 3.44 -9.20 12.51
N THR A 219 4.12 -9.16 13.66
CA THR A 219 5.34 -8.36 13.89
C THR A 219 6.53 -9.27 14.24
N PRO A 220 7.03 -10.06 13.28
CA PRO A 220 8.05 -11.06 13.58
C PRO A 220 9.37 -10.40 13.98
N THR A 221 10.00 -10.92 15.03
CA THR A 221 11.31 -10.47 15.56
C THR A 221 12.41 -11.52 15.44
N SER A 222 12.05 -12.75 15.06
CA SER A 222 12.94 -13.88 14.77
C SER A 222 12.58 -14.55 13.44
N PRO A 223 13.48 -15.36 12.83
CA PRO A 223 13.18 -16.11 11.62
C PRO A 223 11.87 -16.90 11.71
N PHE A 224 11.09 -16.89 10.64
CA PHE A 224 9.75 -17.49 10.59
C PHE A 224 9.42 -18.02 9.19
N ASN A 225 8.43 -18.90 9.11
CA ASN A 225 7.91 -19.41 7.85
C ASN A 225 6.58 -18.74 7.53
N SER A 226 6.44 -18.26 6.29
CA SER A 226 5.18 -17.78 5.73
C SER A 226 4.67 -18.77 4.67
N PRO A 227 3.42 -18.65 4.21
CA PRO A 227 2.96 -19.41 3.04
C PRO A 227 3.79 -19.15 1.77
N CYS A 228 4.53 -18.03 1.72
CA CYS A 228 5.41 -17.64 0.61
C CYS A 228 6.88 -18.05 0.83
N GLY A 229 7.15 -18.89 1.83
CA GLY A 229 8.48 -19.43 2.13
C GLY A 229 9.12 -18.88 3.40
N ASN A 230 10.41 -19.16 3.55
CA ASN A 230 11.19 -18.87 4.76
C ASN A 230 11.66 -17.41 4.77
N ASN A 231 11.55 -16.76 5.93
CA ASN A 231 11.83 -15.34 6.09
C ASN A 231 12.72 -15.05 7.30
N ASN A 232 13.53 -14.00 7.18
CA ASN A 232 14.37 -13.49 8.25
C ASN A 232 14.07 -11.99 8.48
N PRO A 233 13.46 -11.60 9.62
CA PRO A 233 12.97 -10.24 9.88
C PRO A 233 13.96 -9.08 9.66
N PRO A 234 15.26 -9.17 10.02
CA PRO A 234 16.20 -8.07 9.81
C PRO A 234 16.48 -7.79 8.32
N THR A 235 16.09 -8.69 7.42
CA THR A 235 16.42 -8.63 5.98
C THR A 235 15.21 -8.56 5.07
N ARG A 236 13.99 -8.65 5.63
CA ARG A 236 12.74 -8.65 4.88
C ARG A 236 11.96 -7.37 5.20
N PRO A 237 11.58 -6.56 4.19
CA PRO A 237 10.65 -5.45 4.37
C PRO A 237 9.29 -5.96 4.86
N ALA A 238 8.36 -5.03 5.11
CA ALA A 238 6.96 -5.42 5.20
C ALA A 238 6.52 -6.09 3.89
N PHE A 239 5.59 -7.03 4.00
CA PHE A 239 5.02 -7.72 2.85
C PHE A 239 3.69 -8.37 3.17
N TYR A 240 2.86 -8.49 2.14
CA TYR A 240 1.66 -9.29 2.12
C TYR A 240 1.92 -10.68 1.54
N CYS A 241 1.31 -11.71 2.15
CA CYS A 241 1.35 -13.07 1.66
C CYS A 241 0.11 -13.86 2.10
N GLN A 242 -0.75 -14.22 1.13
CA GLN A 242 -1.86 -15.17 1.29
C GLN A 242 -2.73 -14.90 2.53
N GLY A 243 -3.28 -13.69 2.64
CA GLY A 243 -4.13 -13.27 3.76
C GLY A 243 -3.37 -12.91 5.04
N ASN A 244 -2.05 -12.74 4.97
CA ASN A 244 -1.22 -12.34 6.10
C ASN A 244 -0.36 -11.13 5.72
N ILE A 245 -0.33 -10.11 6.58
CA ILE A 245 0.59 -8.98 6.50
C ILE A 245 1.69 -9.19 7.54
N TYR A 246 2.94 -9.04 7.13
CA TYR A 246 4.08 -9.08 8.04
C TYR A 246 4.69 -7.68 8.12
N MET A 247 4.86 -7.16 9.34
CA MET A 247 5.43 -5.84 9.64
C MET A 247 6.67 -6.00 10.54
N PRO A 248 7.85 -6.36 10.00
CA PRO A 248 9.04 -6.67 10.79
C PRO A 248 9.65 -5.40 11.43
N PRO A 249 9.62 -5.22 12.78
CA PRO A 249 10.06 -3.98 13.41
C PRO A 249 11.56 -3.67 13.21
N LEU A 250 12.38 -4.74 13.14
CA LEU A 250 13.83 -4.63 12.98
C LEU A 250 14.22 -4.12 11.59
N TYR A 251 13.45 -4.46 10.55
CA TYR A 251 13.74 -3.96 9.20
C TYR A 251 13.56 -2.44 9.13
N PHE A 252 12.44 -1.93 9.63
CA PHE A 252 12.17 -0.49 9.63
C PHE A 252 13.23 0.29 10.40
N SER A 253 13.58 -0.18 11.60
CA SER A 253 14.53 0.52 12.47
C SER A 253 15.98 0.41 12.00
N GLN A 254 16.42 -0.75 11.50
CA GLN A 254 17.83 -1.02 11.19
C GLN A 254 18.19 -0.84 9.72
N VAL A 255 17.27 -1.16 8.80
CA VAL A 255 17.52 -1.12 7.35
C VAL A 255 16.99 0.17 6.73
N GLU A 256 15.70 0.47 6.92
CA GLU A 256 15.14 1.73 6.41
C GLU A 256 15.57 2.94 7.25
N ARG A 257 16.12 2.71 8.46
CA ARG A 257 16.47 3.74 9.44
C ARG A 257 15.30 4.69 9.74
N GLN A 258 14.08 4.16 9.66
CA GLN A 258 12.88 4.92 9.95
C GLN A 258 12.84 5.25 11.44
N PRO A 259 12.47 6.49 11.82
CA PRO A 259 12.30 6.82 13.21
C PRO A 259 11.20 5.97 13.81
N VAL A 260 11.53 5.26 14.89
CA VAL A 260 10.59 4.38 15.59
C VAL A 260 9.33 5.14 16.03
N ASP A 261 9.44 6.43 16.34
CA ASP A 261 8.32 7.26 16.80
C ASP A 261 7.55 7.98 15.67
N GLN A 262 7.54 7.41 14.44
CA GLN A 262 6.76 7.92 13.30
C GLN A 262 5.63 6.96 12.89
N PRO A 263 4.57 6.78 13.70
CA PRO A 263 3.46 5.85 13.41
C PRO A 263 2.78 6.09 12.06
N ALA A 264 2.83 7.32 11.55
CA ALA A 264 2.29 7.66 10.23
C ALA A 264 2.93 6.84 9.10
N ILE A 265 4.26 6.66 9.11
CA ILE A 265 4.99 5.92 8.09
C ILE A 265 4.55 4.44 8.10
N TYR A 266 4.52 3.85 9.29
CA TYR A 266 4.08 2.46 9.46
C TYR A 266 2.61 2.24 9.05
N LEU A 267 1.73 3.21 9.33
CA LEU A 267 0.33 3.16 8.86
C LEU A 267 0.25 3.24 7.33
N GLY A 268 1.10 4.06 6.69
CA GLY A 268 1.20 4.15 5.24
C GLY A 268 1.62 2.83 4.61
N VAL A 269 2.66 2.19 5.15
CA VAL A 269 3.13 0.87 4.70
C VAL A 269 2.05 -0.19 4.92
N LEU A 270 1.42 -0.23 6.10
CA LEU A 270 0.32 -1.17 6.37
C LEU A 270 -0.85 -1.00 5.39
N ALA A 271 -1.19 0.24 5.01
CA ALA A 271 -2.24 0.52 4.03
C ALA A 271 -1.87 0.03 2.63
N HIS A 272 -0.59 0.11 2.24
CA HIS A 272 -0.08 -0.48 1.00
C HIS A 272 -0.17 -2.02 1.03
N GLU A 273 0.26 -2.67 2.12
CA GLU A 273 0.13 -4.14 2.26
C GLU A 273 -1.34 -4.59 2.27
N TYR A 274 -2.25 -3.76 2.78
CA TYR A 274 -3.68 -4.01 2.66
C TYR A 274 -4.17 -3.80 1.22
N GLY A 275 -3.54 -2.93 0.43
CA GLY A 275 -3.77 -2.83 -1.02
C GLY A 275 -3.56 -4.17 -1.72
N HIS A 276 -2.45 -4.87 -1.42
CA HIS A 276 -2.22 -6.23 -1.90
C HIS A 276 -3.29 -7.23 -1.43
N HIS A 277 -3.83 -7.06 -0.23
CA HIS A 277 -4.96 -7.85 0.23
C HIS A 277 -6.21 -7.65 -0.64
N VAL A 278 -6.51 -6.40 -1.01
CA VAL A 278 -7.61 -6.06 -1.93
C VAL A 278 -7.36 -6.66 -3.32
N GLU A 279 -6.12 -6.63 -3.82
CA GLU A 279 -5.75 -7.29 -5.08
C GLU A 279 -5.95 -8.81 -5.02
N GLN A 280 -5.66 -9.45 -3.88
CA GLN A 280 -5.91 -10.88 -3.70
C GLN A 280 -7.42 -11.17 -3.67
N LEU A 281 -8.20 -10.44 -2.87
CA LEU A 281 -9.65 -10.64 -2.76
C LEU A 281 -10.35 -10.40 -4.11
N SER A 282 -9.91 -9.40 -4.87
CA SER A 282 -10.45 -9.10 -6.21
C SER A 282 -10.03 -10.10 -7.28
N GLY A 283 -8.93 -10.82 -7.10
CA GLY A 283 -8.33 -11.72 -8.09
C GLY A 283 -7.34 -11.03 -9.05
N VAL A 284 -7.12 -9.72 -8.92
CA VAL A 284 -6.09 -9.01 -9.70
C VAL A 284 -4.71 -9.62 -9.47
N MET A 285 -4.38 -9.93 -8.21
CA MET A 285 -3.10 -10.55 -7.86
C MET A 285 -2.91 -11.88 -8.61
N ASP A 286 -3.88 -12.79 -8.56
CA ASP A 286 -3.79 -14.08 -9.26
C ASP A 286 -3.58 -13.92 -10.77
N ALA A 287 -4.27 -12.95 -11.39
CA ALA A 287 -4.11 -12.67 -12.81
C ALA A 287 -2.72 -12.11 -13.14
N ALA A 288 -2.21 -11.18 -12.33
CA ALA A 288 -0.90 -10.57 -12.50
C ALA A 288 0.22 -11.60 -12.34
N TRP A 289 0.13 -12.47 -11.33
CA TRP A 289 1.12 -13.51 -11.07
C TRP A 289 1.20 -14.53 -12.21
N ARG A 290 0.06 -14.94 -12.79
CA ARG A 290 0.03 -15.80 -13.97
C ARG A 290 0.70 -15.13 -15.17
N LEU A 291 0.36 -13.88 -15.43
CA LEU A 291 0.95 -13.13 -16.54
C LEU A 291 2.48 -12.94 -16.36
N ARG A 292 2.94 -12.67 -15.13
CA ARG A 292 4.38 -12.60 -14.82
C ARG A 292 5.09 -13.91 -15.08
N TYR A 293 4.47 -15.03 -14.71
CA TYR A 293 5.01 -16.36 -14.93
C TYR A 293 5.19 -16.64 -16.43
N ASP A 294 4.18 -16.31 -17.25
CA ASP A 294 4.21 -16.53 -18.71
C ASP A 294 5.33 -15.73 -19.42
N HIS A 295 5.70 -14.56 -18.87
CA HIS A 295 6.78 -13.72 -19.41
C HIS A 295 8.18 -14.08 -18.88
N GLY A 296 8.29 -15.00 -17.92
CA GLY A 296 9.54 -15.36 -17.26
C GLY A 296 10.01 -14.32 -16.23
N GLU A 297 10.53 -14.80 -15.10
CA GLU A 297 10.98 -13.97 -13.99
C GLU A 297 12.14 -13.04 -14.41
N GLY A 298 12.05 -11.76 -14.05
CA GLY A 298 13.08 -10.76 -14.33
C GLY A 298 13.09 -10.21 -15.76
N SER A 299 12.21 -10.68 -16.66
CA SER A 299 12.07 -10.07 -17.99
C SER A 299 11.50 -8.64 -17.88
N PRO A 300 11.78 -7.75 -18.86
CA PRO A 300 11.23 -6.40 -18.86
C PRO A 300 9.69 -6.35 -18.71
N ALA A 301 8.99 -7.31 -19.34
CA ALA A 301 7.54 -7.44 -19.23
C ALA A 301 7.12 -7.88 -17.81
N SER A 302 7.78 -8.87 -17.22
CA SER A 302 7.50 -9.32 -15.84
C SER A 302 7.75 -8.22 -14.80
N LEU A 303 8.79 -7.40 -15.00
CA LEU A 303 9.08 -6.22 -14.18
C LEU A 303 8.00 -5.15 -14.33
N GLU A 304 7.53 -4.87 -15.55
CA GLU A 304 6.41 -3.94 -15.75
C GLU A 304 5.13 -4.39 -15.04
N ILE A 305 4.80 -5.68 -15.13
CA ILE A 305 3.62 -6.24 -14.44
C ILE A 305 3.79 -6.11 -12.92
N SER A 306 5.00 -6.32 -12.40
CA SER A 306 5.29 -6.08 -10.98
C SER A 306 5.01 -4.63 -10.60
N ARG A 307 5.54 -3.66 -11.36
CA ARG A 307 5.31 -2.23 -11.10
C ARG A 307 3.83 -1.85 -11.12
N ARG A 308 3.04 -2.42 -12.04
CA ARG A 308 1.59 -2.19 -12.11
C ARG A 308 0.87 -2.67 -10.85
N LEU A 309 1.24 -3.85 -10.35
CA LEU A 309 0.69 -4.42 -9.12
C LEU A 309 1.09 -3.56 -7.91
N GLU A 310 2.38 -3.26 -7.73
CA GLU A 310 2.87 -2.45 -6.61
C GLU A 310 2.22 -1.04 -6.56
N LEU A 311 2.09 -0.39 -7.72
CA LEU A 311 1.51 0.95 -7.81
C LEU A 311 -0.02 0.96 -7.63
N GLU A 312 -0.71 -0.12 -8.00
CA GLU A 312 -2.14 -0.28 -7.72
C GLU A 312 -2.33 -0.40 -6.20
N ALA A 313 -1.60 -1.29 -5.53
CA ALA A 313 -1.60 -1.41 -4.07
C ALA A 313 -1.31 -0.07 -3.37
N THR A 314 -0.33 0.70 -3.86
CA THR A 314 -0.05 2.06 -3.36
C THR A 314 -1.22 3.03 -3.55
N CYS A 315 -1.89 3.01 -4.70
CA CYS A 315 -3.06 3.84 -4.95
C CYS A 315 -4.25 3.44 -4.04
N LEU A 316 -4.49 2.14 -3.89
CA LEU A 316 -5.50 1.60 -2.98
C LEU A 316 -5.21 2.01 -1.52
N GLY A 317 -3.94 1.96 -1.10
CA GLY A 317 -3.48 2.51 0.17
C GLY A 317 -3.74 4.02 0.30
N GLY A 318 -3.60 4.78 -0.78
CA GLY A 318 -3.99 6.19 -0.86
C GLY A 318 -5.49 6.40 -0.61
N MET A 319 -6.35 5.60 -1.24
CA MET A 319 -7.81 5.67 -1.06
C MET A 319 -8.21 5.52 0.41
N PHE A 320 -7.52 4.66 1.17
CA PHE A 320 -7.74 4.53 2.62
C PHE A 320 -7.67 5.87 3.34
N PHE A 321 -6.64 6.68 3.07
CA PHE A 321 -6.51 8.00 3.68
C PHE A 321 -7.61 8.98 3.27
N ALA A 322 -8.18 8.85 2.07
CA ALA A 322 -9.35 9.64 1.67
C ALA A 322 -10.57 9.40 2.58
N GLY A 323 -10.76 8.14 3.00
CA GLY A 323 -11.84 7.70 3.88
C GLY A 323 -11.67 8.08 5.35
N VAL A 324 -10.43 8.11 5.87
CA VAL A 324 -10.19 8.19 7.33
C VAL A 324 -9.62 9.51 7.82
N VAL A 325 -9.01 10.33 6.95
CA VAL A 325 -8.42 11.61 7.38
C VAL A 325 -9.50 12.53 7.97
N GLY A 326 -9.22 13.02 9.19
CA GLY A 326 -10.14 13.85 9.96
C GLY A 326 -11.25 13.08 10.69
N ASN A 327 -11.20 11.74 10.69
CA ASN A 327 -12.20 10.90 11.32
C ASN A 327 -11.55 9.85 12.25
N GLY A 328 -11.40 10.22 13.52
CA GLY A 328 -10.68 9.43 14.53
C GLY A 328 -9.22 9.87 14.70
N SER A 329 -8.30 8.92 14.86
CA SER A 329 -6.89 9.16 15.16
C SER A 329 -6.05 9.60 13.95
N VAL A 330 -6.58 9.53 12.73
CA VAL A 330 -5.83 9.87 11.51
C VAL A 330 -6.01 11.35 11.15
N SER A 331 -4.97 12.13 11.43
CA SER A 331 -4.96 13.58 11.20
C SER A 331 -4.52 13.95 9.79
N ARG A 332 -4.71 15.22 9.39
CA ARG A 332 -4.12 15.74 8.16
C ARG A 332 -2.59 15.67 8.17
N ALA A 333 -1.97 15.93 9.32
CA ALA A 333 -0.50 15.82 9.47
C ALA A 333 0.00 14.37 9.27
N THR A 334 -0.79 13.38 9.72
CA THR A 334 -0.51 11.96 9.45
C THR A 334 -0.49 11.69 7.94
N TYR A 335 -1.52 12.15 7.22
CA TYR A 335 -1.57 12.05 5.76
C TYR A 335 -0.40 12.75 5.07
N ASP A 336 -0.07 13.99 5.45
CA ASP A 336 1.02 14.72 4.80
C ASP A 336 2.37 14.02 5.01
N THR A 337 2.58 13.37 6.16
CA THR A 337 3.76 12.53 6.41
C THR A 337 3.78 11.30 5.52
N VAL A 338 2.66 10.59 5.39
CA VAL A 338 2.56 9.39 4.53
C VAL A 338 2.76 9.76 3.05
N LEU A 339 2.21 10.89 2.62
CA LEU A 339 2.38 11.39 1.25
C LEU A 339 3.86 11.66 0.95
N ARG A 340 4.57 12.35 1.84
CA ARG A 340 6.01 12.60 1.67
C ARG A 340 6.82 11.30 1.65
N ASP A 341 6.48 10.35 2.51
CA ASP A 341 7.13 9.04 2.55
C ASP A 341 6.93 8.27 1.23
N ASN A 342 5.73 8.29 0.65
CA ASN A 342 5.46 7.65 -0.65
C ASN A 342 6.24 8.26 -1.82
N TYR A 343 6.59 9.55 -1.77
CA TYR A 343 7.51 10.18 -2.73
C TYR A 343 8.99 9.83 -2.53
N ASN A 344 9.32 9.08 -1.47
CA ASN A 344 10.66 8.55 -1.20
C ASN A 344 10.73 7.01 -1.32
N ARG A 345 9.63 6.36 -1.72
CA ARG A 345 9.53 4.90 -1.90
C ARG A 345 9.43 4.54 -3.38
N GLY A 346 10.12 3.49 -3.80
CA GLY A 346 10.13 2.99 -5.17
C GLY A 346 11.54 2.82 -5.74
N ASP A 347 11.60 2.54 -7.03
CA ASP A 347 12.82 2.22 -7.74
C ASP A 347 13.74 3.44 -7.87
N SER A 348 14.97 3.32 -7.38
CA SER A 348 16.05 4.30 -7.61
C SER A 348 16.88 3.94 -8.85
N PRO A 349 17.21 4.91 -9.73
CA PRO A 349 18.10 4.65 -10.86
C PRO A 349 19.50 4.22 -10.41
N GLY A 350 20.14 3.33 -11.16
CA GLY A 350 21.59 3.07 -11.03
C GLY A 350 22.03 2.28 -9.78
N ASN A 351 21.11 1.69 -9.00
CA ASN A 351 21.45 0.89 -7.82
C ASN A 351 21.62 -0.61 -8.10
N GLY A 352 21.46 -1.04 -9.36
CA GLY A 352 21.58 -2.44 -9.80
C GLY A 352 20.46 -3.38 -9.34
N ARG A 353 19.42 -2.86 -8.67
CA ARG A 353 18.25 -3.64 -8.26
C ARG A 353 17.26 -3.77 -9.43
N PRO A 354 16.45 -4.84 -9.47
CA PRO A 354 15.28 -4.92 -10.36
C PRO A 354 14.41 -3.68 -10.24
N ARG A 355 13.76 -3.30 -11.35
CA ARG A 355 12.86 -2.13 -11.42
C ARG A 355 11.43 -2.64 -11.38
N ASP A 356 10.98 -3.00 -10.19
CA ASP A 356 9.76 -3.77 -9.92
C ASP A 356 8.71 -3.02 -9.09
N HIS A 357 9.01 -1.82 -8.57
CA HIS A 357 8.09 -1.01 -7.75
C HIS A 357 7.69 0.34 -8.38
N GLY A 358 8.22 0.69 -9.56
CA GLY A 358 7.98 1.96 -10.24
C GLY A 358 8.87 3.06 -9.67
N THR A 359 9.03 4.19 -10.36
CA THR A 359 9.89 5.26 -9.83
C THR A 359 9.29 5.86 -8.55
N MET A 360 10.13 6.48 -7.72
CA MET A 360 9.65 7.23 -6.54
C MET A 360 8.60 8.29 -6.88
N ARG A 361 8.73 8.91 -8.07
CA ARG A 361 7.74 9.87 -8.58
C ARG A 361 6.41 9.19 -8.91
N ASN A 362 6.43 8.02 -9.57
CA ASN A 362 5.22 7.27 -9.87
C ASN A 362 4.54 6.80 -8.58
N ASN A 363 5.30 6.26 -7.62
CA ASN A 363 4.76 5.78 -6.36
C ASN A 363 4.02 6.88 -5.57
N GLY A 364 4.68 8.03 -5.36
CA GLY A 364 4.04 9.18 -4.73
C GLY A 364 2.81 9.69 -5.49
N ALA A 365 2.87 9.73 -6.82
CA ALA A 365 1.75 10.16 -7.66
C ALA A 365 0.53 9.22 -7.56
N TRP A 366 0.74 7.90 -7.58
CA TRP A 366 -0.34 6.93 -7.44
C TRP A 366 -0.96 6.93 -6.05
N PHE A 367 -0.16 7.05 -4.99
CA PHE A 367 -0.67 7.24 -3.63
C PHE A 367 -1.56 8.50 -3.55
N GLN A 368 -1.06 9.62 -4.07
CA GLN A 368 -1.78 10.89 -4.08
C GLN A 368 -3.08 10.79 -4.88
N GLN A 369 -3.05 10.13 -6.04
CA GLN A 369 -4.22 9.90 -6.89
C GLN A 369 -5.32 9.14 -6.15
N GLY A 370 -4.98 8.06 -5.45
CA GLY A 370 -5.92 7.32 -4.62
C GLY A 370 -6.53 8.19 -3.51
N ALA A 371 -5.68 8.95 -2.80
CA ALA A 371 -6.09 9.80 -1.69
C ALA A 371 -6.95 11.00 -2.09
N GLU A 372 -6.72 11.57 -3.28
CA GLU A 372 -7.45 12.75 -3.75
C GLU A 372 -8.71 12.39 -4.53
N LYS A 373 -8.65 11.34 -5.36
CA LYS A 373 -9.78 10.98 -6.23
C LYS A 373 -10.77 10.04 -5.55
N ASN A 374 -10.31 9.19 -4.63
CA ASN A 374 -11.13 8.25 -3.87
C ASN A 374 -12.11 7.47 -4.75
N ARG A 375 -11.60 6.84 -5.81
CA ARG A 375 -12.37 5.99 -6.71
C ARG A 375 -11.52 4.82 -7.17
N THR A 376 -12.03 3.60 -7.11
CA THR A 376 -11.22 2.40 -7.39
C THR A 376 -10.77 2.33 -8.85
N TYR A 377 -11.57 2.79 -9.82
CA TYR A 377 -11.12 2.88 -11.22
C TYR A 377 -9.92 3.83 -11.41
N GLN A 378 -9.74 4.82 -10.53
CA GLN A 378 -8.60 5.73 -10.58
C GLN A 378 -7.31 5.06 -10.13
N CYS A 379 -7.37 3.84 -9.60
CA CYS A 379 -6.22 3.00 -9.26
C CYS A 379 -5.93 1.93 -10.32
N ASN A 380 -6.64 1.93 -11.45
CA ASN A 380 -6.47 0.92 -12.50
C ASN A 380 -5.17 1.15 -13.29
N THR A 381 -4.06 0.65 -12.74
CA THR A 381 -2.73 0.73 -13.36
C THR A 381 -2.64 -0.08 -14.64
N TRP A 382 -3.53 -1.05 -14.87
CA TRP A 382 -3.58 -1.89 -16.07
C TRP A 382 -4.17 -1.17 -17.29
N SER A 383 -4.85 -0.06 -17.08
CA SER A 383 -5.53 0.70 -18.14
C SER A 383 -4.68 1.85 -18.72
N VAL A 384 -3.47 2.05 -18.19
CA VAL A 384 -2.57 3.16 -18.56
C VAL A 384 -1.31 2.68 -19.31
N GLY A 385 -0.65 3.59 -20.02
CA GLY A 385 0.62 3.34 -20.70
C GLY A 385 1.79 3.10 -19.73
N ALA A 386 2.85 2.46 -20.21
CA ALA A 386 4.01 2.06 -19.40
C ALA A 386 4.70 3.22 -18.67
N ASP A 387 4.74 4.42 -19.26
CA ASP A 387 5.33 5.64 -18.65
C ASP A 387 4.65 6.04 -17.33
N ALA A 388 3.38 5.66 -17.14
CA ALA A 388 2.65 5.92 -15.91
C ALA A 388 3.06 5.01 -14.76
N VAL A 389 3.81 3.93 -15.03
CA VAL A 389 4.16 2.89 -14.05
C VAL A 389 5.65 2.62 -13.89
N GLY A 390 6.56 3.31 -14.60
CA GLY A 390 7.99 3.15 -14.33
C GLY A 390 8.96 3.89 -15.23
#